data_AF-A0A914EKR0-F1
#
_entry.id   AF-A0A914EKR0-F1
#
_cell.length_a   1.000
_cell.length_b   1.000
_cell.length_c   1.000
_cell.angle_alpha   90.00
_cell.angle_beta   90.00
_cell.angle_gamma   90.00
#
_symmetry.space_group_name_H-M   'P 1'
#
loop_
_entity.id
_entity.type
_entity.pdbx_description
1 polymer ?
#
loop_
_entity_poly.entity_id
_entity_poly.type
_entity_poly.pdbx_seq_one_letter_code
_entity_poly.pdbx_strand_id
1 'polypeptide(L)'
;MLIIYIILFVIDVCVTIGDFALTILNKKHMERKVYGKNHLSLTYQIQENMKTMQIIFPLSIAHSIAFLIFLISTTCVRQFLQKAVDPVSYLALIELCNSVVAIYTCIIPLIFFKLRKKLKPSATRIVQSGSAQTQEYFEILNKMYSKT
;
A
#
# COMPACT_ATOMS: atom_id res chain seq x y z
N MET A 1 -14.70 -23.81 -5.90
CA MET A 1 -13.62 -23.32 -5.01
C MET A 1 -12.48 -22.67 -5.80
N LEU A 2 -11.71 -23.38 -6.62
CA LEU A 2 -10.54 -22.82 -7.31
C LEU A 2 -10.85 -21.63 -8.24
N ILE A 3 -11.97 -21.69 -8.98
CA ILE A 3 -12.44 -20.57 -9.83
C ILE A 3 -12.69 -19.29 -9.02
N ILE A 4 -13.25 -19.42 -7.81
CA ILE A 4 -13.50 -18.27 -6.92
C ILE A 4 -12.18 -17.61 -6.54
N TYR A 5 -11.16 -18.41 -6.18
CA TYR A 5 -9.84 -17.88 -5.86
C TYR A 5 -9.15 -17.21 -7.05
N ILE A 6 -9.34 -17.72 -8.26
CA ILE A 6 -8.84 -17.06 -9.49
C ILE A 6 -9.53 -15.71 -9.69
N ILE A 7 -10.86 -15.64 -9.54
CA ILE A 7 -11.59 -14.37 -9.67
C ILE A 7 -11.12 -13.36 -8.62
N LEU A 8 -10.96 -13.80 -7.36
CA LEU A 8 -10.42 -12.96 -6.29
C LEU A 8 -9.01 -12.47 -6.62
N PHE A 9 -8.17 -13.30 -7.24
CA PHE A 9 -6.81 -12.92 -7.61
C PHE A 9 -6.81 -11.87 -8.71
N VAL A 10 -7.70 -11.98 -9.70
CA VAL A 10 -7.87 -10.96 -10.73
C VAL A 10 -8.31 -9.62 -10.11
N ILE A 11 -9.26 -9.64 -9.18
CA ILE A 11 -9.69 -8.43 -8.46
C ILE A 11 -8.51 -7.82 -7.68
N ASP A 12 -7.75 -8.65 -6.97
CA ASP A 12 -6.58 -8.22 -6.20
C ASP A 12 -5.52 -7.56 -7.10
N VAL A 13 -5.22 -8.16 -8.25
CA VAL A 13 -4.30 -7.57 -9.25
C VAL A 13 -4.84 -6.23 -9.76
N CYS A 14 -6.14 -6.12 -10.05
CA CYS A 14 -6.76 -4.85 -10.46
C CYS A 14 -6.62 -3.76 -9.39
N VAL A 15 -6.80 -4.11 -8.11
CA VAL A 15 -6.59 -3.19 -6.98
C VAL A 15 -5.13 -2.74 -6.91
N THR A 16 -4.18 -3.67 -6.98
CA THR A 16 -2.75 -3.36 -6.94
C THR A 16 -2.30 -2.46 -8.10
N ILE A 17 -2.86 -2.66 -9.30
CA ILE A 17 -2.65 -1.77 -10.46
C ILE A 17 -3.24 -0.39 -10.20
N GLY A 18 -4.43 -0.32 -9.60
CA GLY A 18 -5.08 0.94 -9.20
C GLY A 18 -4.22 1.73 -8.21
N ASP A 19 -3.72 1.07 -7.16
CA ASP A 19 -2.83 1.67 -6.16
C ASP A 19 -1.53 2.19 -6.80
N PHE A 20 -0.96 1.42 -7.73
CA PHE A 20 0.22 1.83 -8.48
C PHE A 20 -0.05 3.09 -9.33
N ALA A 21 -1.15 3.10 -10.08
CA ALA A 21 -1.56 4.24 -10.89
C ALA A 21 -1.79 5.49 -10.04
N LEU A 22 -2.48 5.35 -8.90
CA LEU A 22 -2.69 6.46 -7.95
C LEU A 22 -1.37 6.99 -7.38
N THR A 23 -0.42 6.11 -7.08
CA THR A 23 0.92 6.51 -6.62
C THR A 23 1.66 7.34 -7.67
N ILE A 24 1.61 6.93 -8.94
CA ILE A 24 2.20 7.68 -10.06
C ILE A 24 1.52 9.04 -10.24
N LEU A 25 0.18 9.07 -10.24
CA LEU A 25 -0.59 10.29 -10.43
C LEU A 25 -0.33 11.29 -9.30
N ASN A 26 -0.31 10.84 -8.05
CA ASN A 26 -0.03 11.70 -6.90
C ASN A 26 1.39 12.28 -6.97
N LYS A 27 2.39 11.48 -7.36
CA LYS A 27 3.77 11.95 -7.56
C LYS A 27 3.83 13.02 -8.67
N LYS A 28 3.17 12.77 -9.81
CA LYS A 28 3.11 13.70 -10.94
C LYS A 28 2.39 15.01 -10.60
N HIS A 29 1.32 14.95 -9.80
CA HIS A 29 0.59 16.12 -9.34
C HIS A 29 1.42 16.96 -8.35
N MET A 30 2.24 16.33 -7.51
CA MET A 30 3.16 17.02 -6.61
C MET A 30 4.26 17.75 -7.40
N GLU A 31 4.90 17.08 -8.36
CA GLU A 31 5.98 17.66 -9.20
C GLU A 31 5.50 18.86 -10.01
N ARG A 32 4.30 18.79 -10.59
CA ARG A 32 3.70 19.91 -11.36
C ARG A 32 3.35 21.13 -10.49
N LYS A 33 3.17 20.94 -9.18
CA LYS A 33 2.73 22.00 -8.27
C LYS A 33 3.86 22.77 -7.59
N VAL A 34 5.05 22.19 -7.48
CA VAL A 34 6.26 22.95 -7.08
C VAL A 34 6.45 24.18 -7.99
N TYR A 35 5.90 24.14 -9.22
CA TYR A 35 5.99 25.22 -10.20
C TYR A 35 4.76 26.14 -10.30
N GLY A 36 3.67 25.90 -9.56
CA GLY A 36 2.40 26.62 -9.75
C GLY A 36 1.75 27.07 -8.44
N LYS A 37 1.55 28.39 -8.27
CA LYS A 37 0.78 29.03 -7.19
C LYS A 37 -0.53 28.26 -6.95
N ASN A 38 -0.64 27.50 -5.86
CA ASN A 38 -1.84 26.70 -5.59
C ASN A 38 -2.19 26.58 -4.12
N HIS A 39 -3.51 26.58 -3.89
CA HIS A 39 -4.23 26.51 -2.62
C HIS A 39 -3.66 25.48 -1.62
N LEU A 40 -3.48 25.95 -0.38
CA LEU A 40 -2.95 25.19 0.77
C LEU A 40 -3.69 23.85 1.00
N SER A 41 -5.03 23.87 0.85
CA SER A 41 -5.90 22.71 1.07
C SER A 41 -5.59 21.55 0.13
N LEU A 42 -5.38 21.83 -1.15
CA LEU A 42 -5.11 20.80 -2.15
C LEU A 42 -3.69 20.23 -2.02
N THR A 43 -2.74 21.01 -1.51
CA THR A 43 -1.39 20.53 -1.19
C THR A 43 -1.41 19.58 0.00
N TYR A 44 -2.20 19.90 1.04
CA TYR A 44 -2.38 19.03 2.19
C TYR A 44 -2.98 17.67 1.79
N GLN A 45 -4.05 17.68 0.98
CA GLN A 45 -4.70 16.46 0.48
C GLN A 45 -3.74 15.56 -0.30
N ILE A 46 -2.92 16.13 -1.20
CA ILE A 46 -1.96 15.34 -1.98
C ILE A 46 -0.87 14.75 -1.07
N GLN A 47 -0.37 15.52 -0.09
CA GLN A 47 0.62 15.02 0.86
C GLN A 47 0.07 13.89 1.73
N GLU A 48 -1.19 14.00 2.17
CA GLU A 48 -1.86 12.94 2.92
C GLU A 48 -2.05 11.70 2.05
N ASN A 49 -2.54 11.85 0.82
CA ASN A 49 -2.68 10.75 -0.14
C ASN A 49 -1.34 10.04 -0.42
N MET A 50 -0.24 10.80 -0.55
CA MET A 50 1.09 10.23 -0.73
C MET A 50 1.54 9.41 0.49
N LYS A 51 1.31 9.89 1.72
CA LYS A 51 1.62 9.14 2.95
C LYS A 51 0.79 7.87 3.06
N THR A 52 -0.50 7.95 2.71
CA THR A 52 -1.40 6.81 2.68
C THR A 52 -0.93 5.77 1.64
N MET A 53 -0.58 6.20 0.43
CA MET A 53 -0.07 5.31 -0.63
C MET A 53 1.27 4.66 -0.26
N GLN A 54 2.13 5.33 0.51
CA GLN A 54 3.36 4.72 1.05
C GLN A 54 3.11 3.55 2.01
N ILE A 55 1.89 3.40 2.54
CA ILE A 55 1.48 2.25 3.36
C ILE A 55 0.70 1.25 2.52
N ILE A 56 -0.33 1.72 1.83
CA ILE A 56 -1.28 0.85 1.11
C ILE A 56 -0.57 0.10 -0.01
N PHE A 57 0.23 0.76 -0.83
CA PHE A 57 0.87 0.14 -1.98
C PHE A 57 1.79 -1.05 -1.62
N PRO A 58 2.77 -0.93 -0.71
CA PRO A 58 3.59 -2.09 -0.33
C PRO A 58 2.79 -3.18 0.37
N LEU A 59 1.69 -2.84 1.06
CA LEU A 59 0.80 -3.80 1.69
C LEU A 59 0.01 -4.60 0.64
N SER A 60 -0.52 -3.91 -0.37
CA SER A 60 -1.23 -4.44 -1.53
C SER A 60 -0.35 -5.43 -2.30
N ILE A 61 0.89 -5.03 -2.62
CA ILE A 61 1.89 -5.92 -3.24
C ILE A 61 2.17 -7.16 -2.38
N ALA A 62 2.40 -6.98 -1.07
CA ALA A 62 2.70 -8.10 -0.18
C ALA A 62 1.52 -9.10 -0.12
N HIS A 63 0.29 -8.60 -0.11
CA HIS A 63 -0.91 -9.42 -0.20
C HIS A 63 -0.99 -10.18 -1.52
N SER A 64 -0.83 -9.50 -2.66
CA SER A 64 -0.85 -10.14 -3.99
C SER A 64 0.18 -11.25 -4.15
N ILE A 65 1.40 -11.03 -3.64
CA ILE A 65 2.47 -12.05 -3.69
C ILE A 65 2.09 -13.26 -2.83
N ALA A 66 1.61 -13.04 -1.60
CA ALA A 66 1.22 -14.14 -0.71
C ALA A 66 0.04 -14.95 -1.29
N PHE A 67 -0.93 -14.25 -1.88
CA PHE A 67 -2.09 -14.88 -2.49
C PHE A 67 -1.72 -15.65 -3.77
N LEU A 68 -0.79 -15.13 -4.56
CA LEU A 68 -0.22 -15.86 -5.72
C LEU A 68 0.49 -17.15 -5.29
N ILE A 69 1.31 -17.11 -4.24
CA ILE A 69 1.98 -18.29 -3.69
C ILE A 69 0.97 -19.35 -3.28
N PHE A 70 -0.09 -18.95 -2.57
CA PHE A 70 -1.20 -19.84 -2.20
C PHE A 70 -1.86 -20.47 -3.43
N LEU A 71 -2.15 -19.66 -4.45
CA LEU A 71 -2.83 -20.12 -5.67
C LEU A 71 -1.97 -21.13 -6.45
N ILE A 72 -0.68 -20.84 -6.62
CA ILE A 72 0.28 -21.73 -7.30
C ILE A 72 0.41 -23.03 -6.52
N SER A 73 0.64 -22.95 -5.21
CA SER A 73 0.84 -24.14 -4.36
C SER A 73 -0.38 -25.06 -4.40
N THR A 74 -1.58 -24.50 -4.22
CA THR A 74 -2.84 -25.25 -4.28
C THR A 74 -3.07 -25.85 -5.67
N THR A 75 -2.76 -25.11 -6.73
CA THR A 75 -2.93 -25.60 -8.11
C THR A 75 -1.97 -26.74 -8.41
N CYS A 76 -0.70 -26.62 -8.00
CA CYS A 76 0.30 -27.66 -8.18
C CYS A 76 -0.09 -28.95 -7.45
N VAL A 77 -0.51 -28.87 -6.20
CA VAL A 77 -0.96 -30.04 -5.43
C VAL A 77 -2.16 -30.72 -6.11
N ARG A 78 -3.15 -29.93 -6.54
CA ARG A 78 -4.36 -30.47 -7.20
C ARG A 78 -4.08 -31.10 -8.57
N GLN A 79 -3.22 -30.50 -9.38
CA GLN A 79 -2.98 -30.96 -10.75
C GLN A 79 -1.97 -32.10 -10.84
N PHE A 80 -0.92 -32.06 -10.04
CA PHE A 80 0.20 -33.00 -10.16
C PHE A 80 0.19 -34.12 -9.12
N LEU A 81 -0.35 -33.87 -7.92
CA LEU A 81 -0.21 -34.80 -6.79
C LEU A 81 -1.49 -35.60 -6.48
N GLN A 82 -2.65 -35.22 -7.04
CA GLN A 82 -3.93 -35.88 -6.75
C GLN A 82 -3.93 -37.39 -7.01
N LYS A 83 -3.21 -37.85 -8.05
CA LYS A 83 -3.16 -39.28 -8.43
C LYS A 83 -1.90 -40.00 -7.94
N ALA A 84 -0.89 -39.25 -7.51
CA ALA A 84 0.44 -39.78 -7.17
C ALA A 84 0.62 -40.01 -5.67
N VAL A 85 -0.22 -39.40 -4.84
CA VAL A 85 -0.07 -39.37 -3.38
C VAL A 85 -1.26 -40.08 -2.73
N ASP A 86 -1.03 -40.72 -1.59
CA ASP A 86 -2.10 -41.33 -0.81
C ASP A 86 -3.12 -40.28 -0.34
N PRO A 87 -4.40 -40.67 -0.13
CA PRO A 87 -5.46 -39.71 0.19
C PRO A 87 -5.20 -38.88 1.46
N VAL A 88 -4.51 -39.45 2.46
CA VAL A 88 -4.24 -38.80 3.75
C VAL A 88 -3.18 -37.71 3.56
N SER A 89 -2.07 -38.04 2.91
CA SER A 89 -1.02 -37.07 2.60
C SER A 89 -1.51 -35.99 1.64
N TYR A 90 -2.38 -36.32 0.68
CA TYR A 90 -2.99 -35.33 -0.21
C TYR A 90 -3.83 -34.31 0.57
N LEU A 91 -4.65 -34.76 1.52
CA LEU A 91 -5.43 -33.87 2.40
C LEU A 91 -4.51 -33.00 3.26
N ALA A 92 -3.45 -33.58 3.84
CA ALA A 92 -2.47 -32.83 4.62
C ALA A 92 -1.77 -31.74 3.80
N LEU A 93 -1.44 -32.01 2.53
CA LEU A 93 -0.82 -31.02 1.63
C LEU A 93 -1.75 -29.87 1.27
N ILE A 94 -3.04 -30.17 1.03
CA ILE A 94 -4.04 -29.12 0.81
C ILE A 94 -4.20 -28.24 2.04
N GLU A 95 -4.23 -28.85 3.24
CA GLU A 95 -4.35 -28.11 4.49
C GLU A 95 -3.11 -27.24 4.77
N LEU A 96 -1.92 -27.77 4.45
CA LEU A 96 -0.68 -27.00 4.50
C LEU A 96 -0.73 -25.79 3.55
N CYS A 97 -1.27 -25.95 2.33
CA CYS A 97 -1.47 -24.83 1.41
C CYS A 97 -2.43 -23.79 2.00
N ASN A 98 -3.53 -24.22 2.62
CA ASN A 98 -4.48 -23.31 3.28
C ASN A 98 -3.86 -22.55 4.46
N SER A 99 -2.92 -23.18 5.19
CA SER A 99 -2.23 -22.53 6.31
C SER A 99 -1.45 -21.27 5.91
N VAL A 100 -1.00 -21.19 4.65
CA VAL A 100 -0.34 -19.98 4.09
C VAL A 100 -1.26 -18.76 4.21
N VAL A 101 -2.57 -18.95 3.98
CA VAL A 101 -3.58 -17.89 4.12
C VAL A 101 -3.68 -17.40 5.56
N ALA A 102 -3.77 -18.33 6.51
CA ALA A 102 -3.78 -18.00 7.94
C ALA A 102 -2.50 -17.27 8.37
N ILE A 103 -1.34 -17.65 7.83
CA ILE A 103 -0.06 -17.03 8.16
C ILE A 103 -0.02 -15.59 7.63
N TYR A 104 -0.32 -15.35 6.35
CA TYR A 104 -0.17 -13.99 5.81
C TYR A 104 -1.24 -13.03 6.33
N THR A 105 -2.45 -13.50 6.65
CA THR A 105 -3.50 -12.68 7.29
C THR A 105 -3.07 -12.15 8.66
N CYS A 106 -2.24 -12.89 9.40
CA CYS A 106 -1.62 -12.44 10.64
C CYS A 106 -0.41 -11.50 10.41
N ILE A 107 0.37 -11.74 9.36
CA ILE A 107 1.60 -10.96 9.08
C ILE A 107 1.27 -9.56 8.52
N ILE A 108 0.25 -9.43 7.67
CA ILE A 108 -0.12 -8.16 7.01
C ILE A 108 -0.39 -7.02 8.02
N PRO A 109 -1.20 -7.23 9.08
CA PRO A 109 -1.37 -6.22 10.13
C PRO A 109 -0.06 -5.82 10.81
N LEU A 110 0.86 -6.77 11.04
CA LEU A 110 2.17 -6.47 11.65
C LEU A 110 3.04 -5.61 10.73
N ILE A 111 3.02 -5.89 9.42
CA ILE A 111 3.67 -5.06 8.40
C ILE A 111 3.07 -3.65 8.42
N PHE A 112 1.75 -3.54 8.43
CA PHE A 112 1.04 -2.26 8.52
C PHE A 112 1.46 -1.46 9.76
N PHE A 113 1.50 -2.07 10.94
CA PHE A 113 1.95 -1.40 12.17
C PHE A 113 3.40 -0.90 12.07
N LYS A 114 4.30 -1.70 11.50
CA LYS A 114 5.70 -1.29 11.28
C LYS A 114 5.80 -0.11 10.30
N LEU A 115 5.09 -0.16 9.17
CA LEU A 115 5.08 0.90 8.16
C LEU A 115 4.49 2.20 8.72
N ARG A 116 3.37 2.11 9.44
CA ARG A 116 2.75 3.26 10.12
C ARG A 116 3.69 3.90 11.14
N LYS A 117 4.44 3.10 11.92
CA LYS A 117 5.42 3.63 12.89
C LYS A 117 6.57 4.37 12.20
N LYS A 118 7.04 3.90 11.04
CA LYS A 118 8.08 4.57 10.25
C LYS A 118 7.62 5.91 9.66
N LEU A 119 6.33 6.03 9.36
CA LEU A 119 5.74 7.23 8.76
C LEU A 119 5.27 8.26 9.77
N LYS A 120 5.24 7.93 11.08
CA LYS A 120 5.06 8.95 12.11
C LYS A 120 6.28 9.88 12.08
N PRO A 121 6.11 11.18 11.81
CA PRO A 121 7.21 12.12 11.93
C PRO A 121 7.69 12.13 13.38
N SER A 122 9.00 12.02 13.58
CA SER A 122 9.61 12.21 14.89
C SER A 122 9.18 13.58 15.42
N ALA A 123 8.82 13.71 16.70
CA ALA A 123 8.28 14.95 17.27
C ALA A 123 9.15 16.18 16.95
N THR A 124 10.47 16.00 16.88
CA THR A 124 11.45 17.00 16.50
C THR A 124 11.29 17.52 15.06
N ARG A 125 10.89 16.67 14.11
CA ARG A 125 10.63 17.05 12.71
C ARG A 125 9.36 17.86 12.55
N ILE A 126 8.35 17.61 13.39
CA ILE A 126 7.07 18.35 13.36
C ILE A 126 7.28 19.79 13.81
N VAL A 127 8.09 20.01 14.86
CA VAL A 127 8.42 21.35 15.36
C VAL A 127 9.19 22.15 14.31
N GLN A 128 10.18 21.54 13.65
CA GLN A 128 10.96 22.19 12.59
C GLN A 128 10.16 22.45 11.30
N SER A 129 9.30 21.51 10.87
CA SER A 129 8.46 21.72 9.69
C SER A 129 7.35 22.74 9.96
N GLY A 130 6.80 22.74 11.17
CA GLY A 130 5.81 23.72 11.62
C GLY A 130 6.39 25.13 11.64
N SER A 131 7.60 25.33 12.18
CA SER A 131 8.26 26.64 12.16
C SER A 131 8.57 27.12 10.74
N ALA A 132 9.04 26.22 9.85
CA ALA A 132 9.36 26.56 8.47
C ALA A 132 8.12 26.89 7.62
N GLN A 133 7.05 26.10 7.70
CA GLN A 133 5.79 26.41 7.00
C GLN A 133 5.10 27.66 7.56
N THR A 134 5.21 27.90 8.87
CA THR A 134 4.66 29.10 9.49
C THR A 134 5.46 30.34 9.08
N GLN A 135 6.79 30.24 8.99
CA GLN A 135 7.64 31.30 8.46
C GLN A 135 7.35 31.59 6.98
N GLU A 136 7.22 30.56 6.15
CA GLU A 136 6.85 30.69 4.73
C GLU A 136 5.47 31.35 4.57
N TYR A 137 4.50 30.98 5.43
CA TYR A 137 3.19 31.62 5.49
C TYR A 137 3.28 33.12 5.81
N PHE A 138 4.02 33.49 6.87
CA PHE A 138 4.17 34.89 7.26
C PHE A 138 4.98 35.71 6.24
N GLU A 139 5.97 35.11 5.57
CA GLU A 139 6.67 35.76 4.46
C GLU A 139 5.73 36.07 3.30
N ILE A 140 4.88 35.11 2.89
CA ILE A 140 3.90 35.32 1.82
C ILE A 140 2.90 36.42 2.22
N LEU A 141 2.45 36.43 3.47
CA LEU A 141 1.51 37.42 3.99
C LEU A 141 2.10 38.83 4.03
N ASN A 142 3.33 38.97 4.54
CA ASN A 142 4.05 40.24 4.54
C ASN A 142 4.31 40.76 3.11
N LYS A 143 4.56 39.87 2.15
CA LYS A 143 4.75 40.25 0.74
C LYS A 143 3.47 40.75 0.06
N MET A 144 2.30 40.33 0.54
CA MET A 144 1.02 40.84 0.07
C MET A 144 0.68 42.20 0.68
N TYR A 145 0.96 42.40 1.97
CA TYR A 145 0.72 43.67 2.65
C TYR A 145 1.73 44.77 2.29
N SER A 146 2.98 44.45 1.95
CA SER A 146 3.99 45.44 1.57
C SER A 146 3.86 46.00 0.15
N LYS A 147 2.93 45.47 -0.65
CA LYS A 147 2.60 45.94 -2.01
C LYS A 147 1.33 46.79 -2.10
N THR A 148 0.71 47.09 -0.96
CA THR A 148 -0.43 48.01 -0.84
C THR A 148 0.07 49.31 -0.26
#